data_AF-A0A9N9QYM4-F1
#
_entry.id   AF-A0A9N9QYM4-F1
#
_cell.length_a   1.000
_cell.length_b   1.000
_cell.length_c   1.000
_cell.angle_alpha   90.00
_cell.angle_beta   90.00
_cell.angle_gamma   90.00
#
_symmetry.space_group_name_H-M   'P 1'
#
loop_
_entity.id
_entity.type
_entity.pdbx_description
1 polymer ?
#
loop_
_entity_poly.entity_id
_entity_poly.type
_entity_poly.pdbx_seq_one_letter_code
_entity_poly.pdbx_strand_id
1 'polypeptide(L)'
;MRLFICLVLLGFLWCVSCKNVNFGNKTSSCKRRDKVFCEAIPWKKRVYYYEYTGPDDLIIKAVYCYDYQNSEASVNLTEGGPGYNYVSLRMKSQRSYRLDYTIEIYD
;
A
#
# COMPACT_ATOMS: atom_id res chain seq x y z
N MET A 1 2.65 21.60 -37.78
CA MET A 1 1.45 21.19 -37.01
C MET A 1 1.39 19.69 -36.71
N ARG A 2 1.61 18.79 -37.67
CA ARG A 2 1.58 17.31 -37.43
C ARG A 2 2.58 16.82 -36.37
N LEU A 3 3.79 17.35 -36.34
CA LEU A 3 4.84 16.93 -35.39
C LEU A 3 4.56 17.38 -33.93
N PHE A 4 3.90 18.53 -33.78
CA PHE A 4 3.46 19.05 -32.47
C PHE A 4 2.36 18.18 -31.86
N ILE A 5 1.42 17.70 -32.69
CA ILE A 5 0.33 16.80 -32.25
C ILE A 5 0.89 15.45 -31.80
N CYS A 6 1.88 14.89 -32.52
CA CYS A 6 2.54 13.65 -32.12
C CYS A 6 3.27 13.79 -30.78
N LEU A 7 3.96 14.91 -30.54
CA LEU A 7 4.65 15.17 -29.27
C LEU A 7 3.67 15.29 -28.09
N VAL A 8 2.52 15.94 -28.29
CA VAL A 8 1.48 16.06 -27.26
C VAL A 8 0.87 14.70 -26.93
N LEU A 9 0.56 13.87 -27.94
CA LEU A 9 0.03 12.51 -27.73
C LEU A 9 1.03 11.57 -27.02
N LEU A 10 2.32 11.68 -27.34
CA LEU A 10 3.39 10.94 -26.64
C LEU A 10 3.52 11.37 -25.17
N GLY A 11 3.30 12.64 -24.86
CA GLY A 11 3.32 13.15 -23.48
C GLY A 11 2.18 12.60 -22.61
N PHE A 12 0.98 12.44 -23.16
CA PHE A 12 -0.17 11.89 -22.41
C PHE A 12 -0.04 10.38 -22.09
N LEU A 13 0.73 9.63 -22.89
CA LEU A 13 0.97 8.19 -22.65
C LEU A 13 1.88 7.91 -21.45
N TRP A 14 2.52 8.93 -20.88
CA TRP A 14 3.50 8.79 -19.78
C TRP A 14 2.90 9.03 -18.39
N CYS A 15 1.59 9.28 -18.29
CA CYS A 15 0.93 9.44 -17.00
C CYS A 15 0.79 8.09 -16.27
N VAL A 16 1.84 7.66 -15.59
CA VAL A 16 1.81 6.52 -14.66
C VAL A 16 1.21 6.99 -13.34
N SER A 17 0.14 6.32 -12.89
CA SER A 17 -0.50 6.60 -11.60
C SER A 17 0.03 5.61 -10.55
N CYS A 18 0.72 6.12 -9.53
CA CYS A 18 1.13 5.33 -8.38
C CYS A 18 0.15 5.54 -7.22
N LYS A 19 -0.26 4.45 -6.55
CA LYS A 19 -1.15 4.50 -5.39
C LYS A 19 -0.43 4.00 -4.14
N ASN A 20 0.02 4.92 -3.31
CA ASN A 20 0.45 4.62 -1.94
C ASN A 20 -0.71 4.90 -0.99
N VAL A 21 -0.90 4.03 0.00
CA VAL A 21 -1.99 4.15 0.97
C VAL A 21 -1.42 4.50 2.33
N ASN A 22 -1.88 5.63 2.87
CA ASN A 22 -1.43 6.16 4.15
C ASN A 22 -2.66 6.39 5.04
N PHE A 23 -2.58 5.91 6.27
CA PHE A 23 -3.59 6.13 7.30
C PHE A 23 -2.95 6.93 8.44
N GLY A 24 -3.46 8.13 8.73
CA GLY A 24 -2.96 8.98 9.81
C GLY A 24 -1.76 9.88 9.43
N ASN A 25 -1.17 10.52 10.44
CA ASN A 25 -0.05 11.45 10.29
C ASN A 25 1.25 10.83 10.79
N LYS A 26 2.30 10.91 9.97
CA LYS A 26 3.62 10.35 10.29
C LYS A 26 4.26 11.04 11.50
N THR A 27 4.62 10.25 12.50
CA THR A 27 5.60 10.62 13.54
C THR A 27 7.02 10.31 13.06
N SER A 28 8.02 10.88 13.72
CA SER A 28 9.44 10.66 13.41
C SER A 28 9.94 9.23 13.68
N SER A 29 9.25 8.42 14.49
CA SER A 29 9.70 7.06 14.85
C SER A 29 8.83 5.97 14.21
N CYS A 30 9.45 5.10 13.42
CA CYS A 30 8.83 3.87 12.93
C CYS A 30 9.06 2.76 13.96
N LYS A 31 8.00 2.18 14.51
CA LYS A 31 8.09 1.13 15.54
C LYS A 31 8.18 -0.25 14.95
N ARG A 32 7.42 -0.50 13.89
CA ARG A 32 7.38 -1.80 13.22
C ARG A 32 7.41 -1.61 11.72
N ARG A 33 8.24 -2.42 11.07
CA ARG A 33 8.29 -2.54 9.62
C ARG A 33 8.18 -4.01 9.27
N ASP A 34 7.09 -4.39 8.62
CA ASP A 34 6.86 -5.76 8.16
C ASP A 34 6.69 -5.79 6.63
N LYS A 35 7.20 -6.84 6.00
CA LYS A 35 7.08 -7.06 4.57
C LYS A 35 6.05 -8.14 4.29
N VAL A 36 5.07 -7.83 3.44
CA VAL A 36 4.06 -8.78 2.97
C VAL A 36 4.35 -9.08 1.51
N PHE A 37 4.75 -10.32 1.26
CA PHE A 37 5.13 -10.80 -0.07
C PHE A 37 4.29 -12.01 -0.48
N CYS A 38 3.71 -11.96 -1.67
CA CYS A 38 3.02 -13.10 -2.27
C CYS A 38 3.30 -13.17 -3.77
N GLU A 39 3.66 -14.35 -4.25
CA GLU A 39 3.90 -14.56 -5.67
C GLU A 39 2.64 -14.41 -6.52
N ALA A 40 2.87 -13.98 -7.77
CA ALA A 40 1.86 -13.82 -8.79
C ALA A 40 1.31 -15.19 -9.22
N ILE A 41 -0.01 -15.26 -9.40
CA ILE A 41 -0.66 -16.42 -10.03
C ILE A 41 -1.36 -15.92 -11.28
N PRO A 42 -1.11 -16.51 -12.47
CA PRO A 42 -1.78 -16.14 -13.69
C PRO A 42 -3.31 -16.14 -13.52
N TRP A 43 -3.94 -15.05 -13.95
CA TRP A 43 -5.40 -14.86 -13.99
C TRP A 43 -6.11 -14.81 -12.64
N LYS A 44 -5.38 -14.89 -11.53
CA LYS A 44 -5.95 -14.88 -10.17
C LYS A 44 -5.59 -13.59 -9.42
N LYS A 45 -6.53 -13.09 -8.64
CA LYS A 45 -6.29 -12.07 -7.60
C LYS A 45 -6.18 -12.77 -6.25
N ARG A 46 -5.30 -12.28 -5.37
CA ARG A 46 -5.13 -12.81 -4.02
C ARG A 46 -5.57 -11.77 -3.01
N VAL A 47 -6.09 -12.24 -1.89
CA VAL A 47 -6.41 -11.42 -0.73
C VAL A 47 -5.55 -11.92 0.42
N TYR A 48 -4.94 -10.98 1.14
CA TYR A 48 -4.09 -11.26 2.29
C TYR A 48 -4.56 -10.38 3.46
N TYR A 49 -4.56 -10.96 4.66
CA TYR A 49 -4.88 -10.26 5.89
C TYR A 49 -3.59 -10.11 6.69
N TYR A 50 -3.31 -8.88 7.12
CA TYR A 50 -2.21 -8.57 8.01
C TYR A 50 -2.79 -8.02 9.30
N GLU A 51 -2.34 -8.57 10.42
CA GLU A 51 -2.80 -8.19 11.74
C GLU A 51 -1.59 -7.84 12.58
N TYR A 52 -1.69 -6.73 13.30
CA TYR A 52 -0.68 -6.28 14.24
C TYR A 52 -1.35 -5.84 15.53
N THR A 53 -0.80 -6.31 16.64
CA THR A 53 -1.17 -5.88 18.00
C THR A 53 0.11 -5.44 18.69
N GLY A 54 0.15 -4.15 19.07
CA GLY A 54 1.23 -3.57 19.85
C GLY A 54 1.05 -3.81 21.36
N PRO A 55 2.04 -3.41 22.17
CA PRO A 55 1.87 -3.31 23.62
C PRO A 55 0.72 -2.37 23.98
N ASP A 56 0.10 -2.54 25.15
CA ASP A 56 -1.08 -1.77 25.56
C ASP A 56 -0.87 -0.24 25.58
N ASP A 57 0.34 0.22 25.86
CA ASP A 57 0.69 1.65 25.87
C ASP A 57 1.00 2.24 24.49
N LEU A 58 1.09 1.41 23.44
CA LEU A 58 1.43 1.85 22.09
C LEU A 58 0.17 2.23 21.32
N ILE A 59 -0.10 3.53 21.24
CA ILE A 59 -1.16 4.06 20.39
C ILE A 59 -0.60 4.27 18.98
N ILE A 60 -1.14 3.54 18.01
CA ILE A 60 -0.76 3.71 16.61
C ILE A 60 -1.20 5.11 16.15
N LYS A 61 -0.29 5.94 15.65
CA LYS A 61 -0.62 7.25 15.06
C LYS A 61 -0.74 7.21 13.55
N ALA A 62 0.06 6.36 12.89
CA ALA A 62 -0.05 6.17 11.47
C ALA A 62 0.36 4.78 11.00
N VAL A 63 -0.26 4.37 9.89
CA VAL A 63 0.04 3.14 9.18
C VAL A 63 0.30 3.50 7.72
N TYR A 64 1.50 3.19 7.25
CA TYR A 64 1.92 3.42 5.88
C TYR A 64 2.05 2.07 5.16
N CYS A 65 1.41 1.96 4.01
CA CYS A 65 1.51 0.78 3.16
C CYS A 65 2.11 1.19 1.82
N TYR A 66 3.38 0.85 1.64
CA TYR A 66 4.13 1.16 0.44
C TYR A 66 4.12 -0.02 -0.53
N ASP A 67 3.67 0.21 -1.76
CA ASP A 67 3.68 -0.80 -2.83
C ASP A 67 4.96 -0.68 -3.67
N TYR A 68 5.84 -1.68 -3.63
CA TYR A 68 7.05 -1.69 -4.46
C TYR A 68 6.77 -2.06 -5.92
N GLN A 69 5.62 -2.65 -6.22
CA GLN A 69 5.24 -3.02 -7.57
C GLN A 69 4.67 -1.85 -8.37
N ASN A 70 4.28 -0.74 -7.72
CA ASN A 70 3.42 0.29 -8.31
C ASN A 70 2.22 -0.34 -9.04
N SER A 71 1.61 -1.33 -8.40
CA SER A 71 0.49 -2.09 -8.95
C SER A 71 -0.85 -1.43 -8.60
N GLU A 72 -1.92 -1.92 -9.21
CA GLU A 72 -3.29 -1.58 -8.81
C GLU A 72 -3.77 -2.38 -7.59
N ALA A 73 -2.85 -2.86 -6.75
CA ALA A 73 -3.20 -3.48 -5.50
C ALA A 73 -3.84 -2.45 -4.55
N SER A 74 -4.69 -2.95 -3.67
CA SER A 74 -5.48 -2.13 -2.75
C SER A 74 -5.30 -2.60 -1.33
N VAL A 75 -5.22 -1.66 -0.40
CA VAL A 75 -5.11 -1.92 1.03
C VAL A 75 -6.26 -1.21 1.72
N ASN A 76 -7.04 -1.96 2.48
CA ASN A 76 -8.14 -1.44 3.27
C ASN A 76 -7.92 -1.79 4.73
N LEU A 77 -8.28 -0.86 5.60
CA LEU A 77 -8.31 -1.12 7.03
C LEU A 77 -9.62 -1.84 7.37
N THR A 78 -9.54 -3.02 7.96
CA THR A 78 -10.70 -3.81 8.38
C THR A 78 -11.10 -3.51 9.81
N GLU A 79 -10.13 -3.41 10.72
CA GLU A 79 -10.35 -3.14 12.15
C GLU A 79 -9.18 -2.36 12.77
N GLY A 80 -9.43 -1.63 13.86
CA GLY A 80 -8.42 -0.87 14.60
C GLY A 80 -7.87 0.35 13.86
N GLY A 81 -6.55 0.56 13.89
CA GLY A 81 -5.86 1.61 13.15
C GLY A 81 -5.37 2.78 13.99
N PRO A 82 -5.22 3.98 13.38
CA PRO A 82 -4.80 5.17 14.10
C PRO A 82 -5.71 5.47 15.30
N GLY A 83 -5.13 5.61 16.50
CA GLY A 83 -5.84 5.79 17.76
C GLY A 83 -6.06 4.49 18.56
N TYR A 84 -5.76 3.32 17.99
CA TYR A 84 -5.84 2.02 18.65
C TYR A 84 -4.45 1.40 18.82
N ASN A 85 -4.33 0.39 19.68
CA ASN A 85 -3.10 -0.41 19.85
C ASN A 85 -3.02 -1.62 18.91
N TYR A 86 -4.03 -1.82 18.06
CA TYR A 86 -4.07 -2.89 17.08
C TYR A 86 -4.53 -2.37 15.71
N VAL A 87 -4.16 -3.08 14.65
CA VAL A 87 -4.63 -2.81 13.30
C VAL A 87 -4.76 -4.13 12.52
N SER A 88 -5.87 -4.26 11.81
CA SER A 88 -6.11 -5.31 10.83
C SER A 88 -6.25 -4.68 9.44
N LEU A 89 -5.44 -5.16 8.51
CA LEU A 89 -5.37 -4.70 7.14
C LEU A 89 -5.74 -5.84 6.19
N ARG A 90 -6.62 -5.54 5.26
CA ARG A 90 -6.96 -6.40 4.13
C ARG A 90 -6.34 -5.86 2.86
N MET A 91 -5.35 -6.59 2.35
CA MET A 91 -4.67 -6.29 1.10
C MET A 91 -5.20 -7.18 -0.02
N LYS A 92 -5.33 -6.62 -1.22
CA LYS A 92 -5.76 -7.35 -2.42
C LYS A 92 -4.85 -7.03 -3.58
N SER A 93 -4.30 -8.07 -4.21
CA SER A 93 -3.40 -7.93 -5.34
C SER A 93 -4.13 -7.55 -6.64
N GLN A 94 -3.38 -6.93 -7.55
CA GLN A 94 -3.76 -6.87 -8.96
C GLN A 94 -3.73 -8.30 -9.57
N ARG A 95 -4.53 -8.53 -10.61
CA ARG A 95 -4.62 -9.84 -11.28
C ARG A 95 -3.31 -10.14 -12.00
N SER A 96 -2.76 -11.34 -11.80
CA SER A 96 -1.48 -11.76 -12.41
C SER A 96 -0.24 -10.97 -11.95
N TYR A 97 -0.35 -10.15 -10.90
CA TYR A 97 0.77 -9.45 -10.30
C TYR A 97 1.09 -10.04 -8.93
N ARG A 98 2.35 -9.89 -8.50
CA ARG A 98 2.77 -10.26 -7.15
C ARG A 98 2.31 -9.16 -6.19
N LEU A 99 2.16 -9.52 -4.92
CA LEU A 99 1.90 -8.56 -3.85
C LEU A 99 3.25 -8.31 -3.17
N ASP A 100 3.75 -7.06 -3.19
CA ASP A 100 5.01 -6.69 -2.54
C ASP A 100 4.82 -5.37 -1.79
N TYR A 101 4.33 -5.48 -0.55
CA TYR A 101 4.06 -4.35 0.33
C TYR A 101 5.03 -4.30 1.50
N THR A 102 5.49 -3.10 1.85
CA THR A 102 6.05 -2.83 3.18
C THR A 102 5.03 -2.06 3.98
N ILE A 103 4.72 -2.59 5.16
CA ILE A 103 3.83 -2.00 6.14
C ILE A 103 4.70 -1.37 7.22
N GLU A 104 4.56 -0.08 7.42
CA GLU A 104 5.24 0.67 8.47
C GLU A 104 4.21 1.21 9.46
N ILE A 105 4.44 0.94 10.74
CA ILE A 105 3.58 1.36 11.84
C ILE A 105 4.34 2.38 12.69
N TYR A 106 3.70 3.53 12.89
CA TYR A 106 4.21 4.68 13.61
C TYR A 106 3.36 4.91 14.86
N ASP A 107 4.02 5.30 15.96
CA ASP A 107 3.42 5.64 17.25
C ASP A 107 3.34 7.15 17.50
#